data_AF-A0ABC8V3Z8-F1
#
_entry.id   AF-A0ABC8V3Z8-F1
#
_cell.length_a   1.000
_cell.length_b   1.000
_cell.length_c   1.000
_cell.angle_alpha   90.00
_cell.angle_beta   90.00
_cell.angle_gamma   90.00
#
_symmetry.space_group_name_H-M   'P 1'
#
loop_
_entity.id
_entity.type
_entity.pdbx_description
1 polymer ?
#
loop_
_entity_poly.entity_id
_entity_poly.type
_entity_poly.pdbx_seq_one_letter_code
_entity_poly.pdbx_strand_id
1 'polypeptide(L)'
;MGGNPKVANNKPEDQKLARGNLALKNSMDARTPVRVIFGRQTLKASNTSGESSKYIYDGLYTVSNYWQERGPYGKIVYMFRLNRIPGQPKLTRKIESKVKKPKACFERCVLDDVSQGKEKMPMRAMNAVDNAKPPPFTYITSMIYTECYDPSMLSGCNCIDECSDSKKCSCAVKNGDEIPFNNSGAIIKSNPIVYECGPSCKCPPSCRNRSSQRGVRYQLEVFKTESTGWGVRSRNFISSGSFVCEYVGELIREKEAKERTGRDEYLYDVGNGCDDTEDSFTIDAAQYGNVGRFINHSCSPNLYAQNVLYDHDEKRMPHIMLFAAKNIPPLRELTCDYNMNHVCNVSDGIKMQNCCSGSPGCTGRML
;
A
#
# COMPACT_ATOMS: atom_id res chain seq x y z
N MET A 1 24.97 -28.00 -2.60
CA MET A 1 23.88 -28.12 -1.59
C MET A 1 23.56 -29.60 -1.38
N GLY A 2 23.58 -30.07 -0.14
CA GLY A 2 23.30 -31.46 0.23
C GLY A 2 23.53 -31.71 1.73
N GLY A 3 22.99 -32.81 2.26
CA GLY A 3 23.30 -33.30 3.62
C GLY A 3 22.68 -32.54 4.80
N ASN A 4 21.72 -31.64 4.58
CA ASN A 4 21.05 -30.92 5.67
C ASN A 4 19.83 -31.71 6.19
N PRO A 5 19.87 -32.26 7.42
CA PRO A 5 18.78 -33.06 8.01
C PRO A 5 17.48 -32.28 8.24
N LYS A 6 17.52 -30.94 8.20
CA LYS A 6 16.34 -30.08 8.33
C LYS A 6 15.55 -29.90 7.03
N VAL A 7 16.10 -30.30 5.89
CA VAL A 7 15.50 -30.12 4.55
C VAL A 7 15.08 -31.47 3.95
N ALA A 8 15.77 -32.55 4.32
CA ALA A 8 15.39 -33.92 4.01
C ALA A 8 15.65 -34.76 5.28
N ASN A 9 14.74 -35.68 5.63
CA ASN A 9 14.83 -36.62 6.77
C ASN A 9 15.98 -37.65 6.61
N ASN A 10 17.18 -37.20 6.22
CA ASN A 10 18.34 -38.02 5.94
C ASN A 10 19.41 -37.82 7.02
N LYS A 11 20.26 -38.82 7.21
CA LYS A 11 21.44 -38.73 8.08
C LYS A 11 22.36 -37.59 7.59
N PRO A 12 22.98 -36.81 8.50
CA PRO A 12 23.93 -35.78 8.10
C PRO A 12 25.14 -36.38 7.38
N GLU A 13 25.47 -35.84 6.20
CA GLU A 13 26.60 -36.27 5.37
C GLU A 13 27.49 -35.07 5.01
N ASP A 14 28.75 -35.35 4.66
CA ASP A 14 29.66 -34.33 4.15
C ASP A 14 29.14 -33.75 2.84
N GLN A 15 29.14 -32.42 2.73
CA GLN A 15 28.79 -31.78 1.48
C GLN A 15 29.82 -32.11 0.40
N LYS A 16 29.34 -32.27 -0.83
CA LYS A 16 30.17 -32.43 -2.03
C LYS A 16 30.23 -31.10 -2.79
N LEU A 17 31.35 -30.84 -3.46
CA LEU A 17 31.49 -29.73 -4.40
C LEU A 17 30.77 -30.06 -5.71
N ALA A 18 29.45 -30.11 -5.65
CA ALA A 18 28.58 -30.46 -6.77
C ALA A 18 27.32 -29.57 -6.74
N ARG A 19 26.59 -29.56 -7.86
CA ARG A 19 25.35 -28.79 -8.04
C ARG A 19 25.57 -27.32 -7.65
N GLY A 20 24.75 -26.77 -6.75
CA GLY A 20 24.86 -25.38 -6.30
C GLY A 20 26.22 -24.98 -5.73
N ASN A 21 26.97 -25.89 -5.10
CA ASN A 21 28.30 -25.55 -4.57
C ASN A 21 29.31 -25.37 -5.71
N LEU A 22 29.24 -26.25 -6.72
CA LEU A 22 30.05 -26.12 -7.93
C LEU A 22 29.63 -24.90 -8.76
N ALA A 23 28.32 -24.62 -8.85
CA ALA A 23 27.82 -23.44 -9.54
C ALA A 23 28.35 -22.14 -8.92
N LEU A 24 28.36 -22.03 -7.59
CA LEU A 24 28.91 -20.85 -6.90
C LEU A 24 30.43 -20.73 -7.07
N LYS A 25 31.17 -21.85 -7.07
CA LYS A 25 32.60 -21.84 -7.43
C LYS A 25 32.80 -21.36 -8.86
N ASN A 26 32.04 -21.89 -9.82
CA ASN A 26 32.14 -21.46 -11.22
C ASN A 26 31.78 -19.97 -11.38
N SER A 27 30.81 -19.46 -10.60
CA SER A 27 30.52 -18.02 -10.58
C SER A 27 31.65 -17.17 -10.01
N MET A 28 32.42 -17.68 -9.04
CA MET A 28 33.64 -17.03 -8.55
C MET A 28 34.69 -16.96 -9.66
N ASP A 29 34.97 -18.10 -10.30
CA ASP A 29 36.00 -18.23 -11.33
C ASP A 29 35.67 -17.35 -12.56
N ALA A 30 34.40 -17.36 -12.99
CA ALA A 30 33.92 -16.58 -14.13
C ALA A 30 33.54 -15.12 -13.77
N ARG A 31 33.64 -14.73 -12.50
CA ARG A 31 33.20 -13.42 -11.97
C ARG A 31 31.75 -13.06 -12.34
N THR A 32 30.88 -14.06 -12.46
CA THR A 32 29.48 -13.83 -12.83
C THR A 32 28.65 -13.43 -11.60
N PRO A 33 27.75 -12.43 -11.73
CA PRO A 33 26.94 -11.96 -10.62
C PRO A 33 25.87 -12.98 -10.22
N VAL A 34 25.63 -13.10 -8.91
CA VAL A 34 24.63 -13.98 -8.31
C VAL A 34 23.54 -13.12 -7.66
N ARG A 35 22.27 -13.44 -7.93
CA ARG A 35 21.12 -12.83 -7.25
C ARG A 35 20.99 -13.39 -5.84
N VAL A 36 20.88 -12.52 -4.84
CA VAL A 36 20.69 -12.90 -3.44
C VAL A 36 19.28 -12.53 -2.99
N ILE A 37 18.58 -13.49 -2.38
CA ILE A 37 17.23 -13.33 -1.81
C ILE A 37 17.30 -13.80 -0.36
N PHE A 38 16.87 -12.95 0.57
CA PHE A 38 16.79 -13.30 1.99
C PHE A 38 15.38 -13.73 2.36
N GLY A 39 15.25 -14.91 2.97
CA GLY A 39 14.02 -15.32 3.66
C GLY A 39 14.04 -14.87 5.12
N ARG A 40 13.01 -14.17 5.59
CA ARG A 40 12.76 -13.87 7.00
C ARG A 40 11.59 -14.73 7.47
N GLN A 41 11.85 -15.62 8.43
CA GLN A 41 10.79 -16.26 9.20
C GLN A 41 10.25 -15.23 10.19
N THR A 42 8.98 -14.87 10.09
CA THR A 42 8.28 -14.11 11.13
C THR A 42 7.88 -15.07 12.25
N LEU A 43 8.26 -14.73 13.48
CA LEU A 43 7.75 -15.43 14.67
C LEU A 43 6.22 -15.28 14.71
N LYS A 44 5.55 -16.38 15.07
CA LYS A 44 4.09 -16.53 15.12
C LYS A 44 3.46 -15.38 15.91
N ALA A 45 2.60 -14.58 15.25
CA ALA A 45 1.49 -13.95 15.94
C ALA A 45 0.43 -15.03 16.17
N SER A 46 -0.14 -15.04 17.37
CA SER A 46 -1.11 -16.02 17.86
C SER A 46 -2.25 -16.31 16.87
N ASN A 47 -2.55 -17.60 16.72
CA ASN A 47 -3.79 -18.18 16.20
C ASN A 47 -4.15 -17.98 14.71
N THR A 48 -3.21 -18.19 13.80
CA THR A 48 -3.58 -18.55 12.41
C THR A 48 -2.55 -19.50 11.79
N SER A 49 -3.03 -20.61 11.25
CA SER A 49 -2.24 -21.73 10.71
C SER A 49 -1.69 -21.42 9.31
N GLY A 50 -0.68 -20.54 9.24
CA GLY A 50 0.05 -20.29 8.00
C GLY A 50 1.37 -19.54 8.24
N GLU A 51 2.51 -20.23 8.13
CA GLU A 51 3.82 -19.59 8.11
C GLU A 51 4.00 -18.79 6.81
N SER A 52 3.84 -17.46 6.87
CA SER A 52 4.20 -16.60 5.73
C SER A 52 5.71 -16.33 5.76
N SER A 53 6.48 -17.11 4.99
CA SER A 53 7.90 -16.83 4.79
C SER A 53 8.06 -15.60 3.89
N LYS A 54 8.68 -14.53 4.41
CA LYS A 54 8.90 -13.28 3.66
C LYS A 54 10.23 -13.34 2.91
N TYR A 55 10.21 -13.27 1.59
CA TYR A 55 11.41 -13.22 0.75
C TYR A 55 11.67 -11.80 0.25
N ILE A 56 12.89 -11.30 0.42
CA ILE A 56 13.32 -9.96 -0.01
C ILE A 56 14.51 -10.10 -0.96
N TYR A 57 14.38 -9.57 -2.18
CA TYR A 57 15.51 -9.48 -3.10
C TYR A 57 16.51 -8.42 -2.64
N ASP A 58 17.76 -8.82 -2.45
CA ASP A 58 18.81 -7.98 -1.86
C ASP A 58 19.75 -7.38 -2.91
N GLY A 59 19.73 -7.92 -4.13
CA GLY A 59 20.52 -7.46 -5.27
C GLY A 59 21.53 -8.49 -5.77
N LEU A 60 22.48 -8.00 -6.54
CA LEU A 60 23.54 -8.75 -7.20
C LEU A 60 24.83 -8.74 -6.36
N TYR A 61 25.43 -9.92 -6.25
CA TYR A 61 26.64 -10.17 -5.49
C TYR A 61 27.68 -10.88 -6.36
N THR A 62 28.96 -10.68 -6.06
CA THR A 62 30.06 -11.50 -6.58
C THR A 62 30.51 -12.48 -5.52
N VAL A 63 30.87 -13.70 -5.92
CA VAL A 63 31.52 -14.66 -5.02
C VAL A 63 33.01 -14.32 -5.01
N SER A 64 33.56 -14.06 -3.83
CA SER A 64 34.95 -13.60 -3.68
C SER A 64 35.90 -14.66 -3.12
N ASN A 65 35.36 -15.64 -2.39
CA ASN A 65 36.12 -16.75 -1.85
C ASN A 65 35.18 -17.91 -1.48
N TYR A 66 35.72 -19.12 -1.35
CA TYR A 66 35.04 -20.25 -0.73
C TYR A 66 36.02 -21.10 0.10
N TRP A 67 35.53 -21.76 1.14
CA TRP A 67 36.31 -22.65 1.99
C TRP A 67 35.43 -23.75 2.59
N GLN A 68 36.04 -24.68 3.32
CA GLN A 68 35.35 -25.77 4.00
C GLN A 68 35.41 -25.55 5.52
N GLU A 69 34.31 -25.81 6.20
CA GLU A 69 34.23 -25.82 7.67
C GLU A 69 33.50 -27.07 8.15
N ARG A 70 33.68 -27.43 9.43
CA ARG A 70 32.82 -28.44 10.07
C ARG A 70 31.54 -27.76 10.56
N GLY A 71 30.41 -28.17 10.01
CA GLY A 71 29.09 -27.70 10.42
C GLY A 71 28.66 -28.24 11.79
N PRO A 72 27.48 -27.82 12.30
CA PRO A 72 27.00 -28.18 13.64
C PRO A 72 26.84 -29.68 13.91
N TYR A 73 26.71 -30.49 12.84
CA TYR A 73 26.61 -31.95 12.93
C TYR A 73 27.96 -32.67 12.72
N GLY A 74 29.07 -31.94 12.80
CA GLY A 74 30.43 -32.50 12.64
C GLY A 74 30.81 -32.88 11.20
N LYS A 75 30.00 -32.52 10.21
CA LYS A 75 30.19 -32.81 8.78
C LYS A 75 30.74 -31.60 8.02
N ILE A 76 31.45 -31.85 6.93
CA ILE A 76 32.03 -30.80 6.08
C ILE A 76 30.92 -30.03 5.37
N VAL A 77 30.99 -28.69 5.46
CA VAL A 77 30.11 -27.75 4.75
C VAL A 77 30.95 -26.76 3.93
N TYR A 78 30.47 -26.40 2.75
CA TYR A 78 31.11 -25.38 1.92
C TYR A 78 30.55 -24.00 2.26
N MET A 79 31.45 -23.07 2.57
CA MET A 79 31.15 -21.67 2.86
C MET A 79 31.59 -20.80 1.68
N PHE A 80 30.80 -19.79 1.36
CA PHE A 80 31.08 -18.85 0.26
C PHE A 80 30.98 -17.42 0.77
N ARG A 81 31.96 -16.57 0.43
CA ARG A 81 31.95 -15.14 0.74
C ARG A 81 31.39 -14.35 -0.43
N LEU A 82 30.21 -13.78 -0.26
CA LEU A 82 29.56 -12.94 -1.26
C LEU A 82 29.75 -11.46 -0.95
N ASN A 83 30.18 -10.68 -1.95
CA ASN A 83 30.34 -9.22 -1.87
C ASN A 83 29.31 -8.54 -2.77
N ARG A 84 28.51 -7.61 -2.23
CA ARG A 84 27.49 -6.89 -3.00
C ARG A 84 28.15 -5.97 -4.02
N ILE A 85 27.66 -6.00 -5.26
CA ILE A 85 28.17 -5.12 -6.32
C ILE A 85 27.81 -3.66 -6.00
N PRO A 86 28.76 -2.71 -6.08
CA PRO A 86 28.51 -1.29 -5.81
C PRO A 86 27.57 -0.66 -6.86
N GLY A 87 27.00 0.51 -6.55
CA GLY A 87 26.10 1.24 -7.47
C GLY A 87 24.63 0.79 -7.47
N GLN A 88 24.30 -0.34 -6.85
CA GLN A 88 22.92 -0.78 -6.66
C GLN A 88 22.18 0.03 -5.58
N PRO A 89 20.84 0.15 -5.65
CA PRO A 89 20.03 0.83 -4.62
C PRO A 89 20.38 0.40 -3.19
N LYS A 90 20.36 1.35 -2.26
CA LYS A 90 20.69 1.11 -0.85
C LYS A 90 19.73 0.08 -0.26
N LEU A 91 20.29 -0.86 0.51
CA LEU A 91 19.53 -1.91 1.19
C LEU A 91 18.57 -1.31 2.22
N THR A 92 17.28 -1.65 2.14
CA THR A 92 16.28 -1.33 3.17
C THR A 92 16.71 -1.83 4.56
N ARG A 93 17.39 -2.99 4.64
CA ARG A 93 17.94 -3.57 5.88
C ARG A 93 19.03 -2.72 6.57
N LYS A 94 19.84 -1.98 5.80
CA LYS A 94 20.87 -1.09 6.39
C LYS A 94 20.28 0.21 6.93
N ILE A 95 19.11 0.62 6.44
CA ILE A 95 18.33 1.73 7.00
C ILE A 95 17.86 1.36 8.41
N GLU A 96 17.48 0.09 8.66
CA GLU A 96 17.05 -0.37 9.98
C GLU A 96 18.21 -0.60 11.00
N SER A 97 19.43 -0.92 10.56
CA SER A 97 20.50 -1.40 11.46
C SER A 97 21.78 -0.55 11.53
N LYS A 98 21.98 0.44 10.65
CA LYS A 98 23.13 1.35 10.71
C LYS A 98 22.76 2.76 10.28
N VAL A 99 22.05 3.48 11.14
CA VAL A 99 22.23 4.94 11.26
C VAL A 99 23.58 5.16 11.95
N LYS A 100 24.69 5.05 11.21
CA LYS A 100 25.82 5.93 11.52
C LYS A 100 25.39 7.28 10.99
N LYS A 101 25.02 8.19 11.90
CA LYS A 101 24.56 9.56 11.60
C LYS A 101 25.43 10.12 10.47
N PRO A 102 24.88 10.30 9.25
CA PRO A 102 25.41 11.33 8.37
C PRO A 102 25.31 12.65 9.15
N LYS A 103 26.18 13.63 8.86
CA LYS A 103 26.04 15.00 9.41
C LYS A 103 24.55 15.37 9.43
N ALA A 104 24.05 15.68 10.62
CA ALA A 104 22.65 15.70 10.98
C ALA A 104 21.75 16.41 9.95
N CYS A 105 21.01 15.62 9.18
CA CYS A 105 19.66 15.99 8.78
C CYS A 105 18.73 15.15 9.67
N PHE A 106 18.47 15.63 10.88
CA PHE A 106 17.52 14.96 11.78
C PHE A 106 16.13 15.18 11.21
N GLU A 107 15.56 14.15 10.60
CA GLU A 107 14.13 14.11 10.33
C GLU A 107 13.41 14.30 11.67
N ARG A 108 12.79 15.47 11.84
CA ARG A 108 12.16 15.88 13.09
C ARG A 108 10.66 15.68 13.00
N CYS A 109 10.07 15.34 14.13
CA CYS A 109 8.63 15.41 14.29
C CYS A 109 8.22 16.88 14.40
N VAL A 110 7.41 17.37 13.47
CA VAL A 110 6.87 18.75 13.50
C VAL A 110 5.43 18.81 14.02
N LEU A 111 4.75 17.66 14.03
CA LEU A 111 3.42 17.46 14.62
C LEU A 111 3.31 16.01 15.09
N ASP A 112 2.93 15.79 16.34
CA ASP A 112 2.89 14.44 16.93
C ASP A 112 1.72 13.60 16.43
N ASP A 113 0.59 14.22 16.09
CA ASP A 113 -0.55 13.53 15.51
C ASP A 113 -1.38 14.45 14.62
N VAL A 114 -1.32 14.19 13.31
CA VAL A 114 -2.14 14.87 12.29
C VAL A 114 -3.62 14.55 12.49
N SER A 115 -3.95 13.36 13.02
CA SER A 115 -5.35 12.93 13.23
C SER A 115 -5.99 13.48 14.49
N GLN A 116 -5.20 14.09 15.39
CA GLN A 116 -5.67 14.62 16.68
C GLN A 116 -6.43 13.56 17.51
N GLY A 117 -5.94 12.31 17.50
CA GLY A 117 -6.53 11.19 18.24
C GLY A 117 -7.76 10.56 17.60
N LYS A 118 -8.16 10.98 16.39
CA LYS A 118 -9.33 10.39 15.69
C LYS A 118 -9.02 9.01 15.08
N GLU A 119 -7.75 8.68 14.90
CA GLU A 119 -7.31 7.42 14.32
C GLU A 119 -6.71 6.51 15.39
N LYS A 120 -6.79 5.19 15.18
CA LYS A 120 -6.36 4.19 16.18
C LYS A 120 -4.87 4.28 16.54
N MET A 121 -4.06 4.78 15.61
CA MET A 121 -2.63 4.99 15.79
C MET A 121 -2.30 6.45 15.42
N PRO A 122 -1.52 7.17 16.25
CA PRO A 122 -1.18 8.55 15.98
C PRO A 122 -0.32 8.66 14.71
N MET A 123 -0.66 9.61 13.84
CA MET A 123 0.00 9.83 12.57
C MET A 123 0.92 11.05 12.66
N ARG A 124 2.20 10.78 12.88
CA ARG A 124 3.22 11.84 13.03
C ARG A 124 3.47 12.55 11.70
N ALA A 125 3.76 13.84 11.77
CA ALA A 125 4.31 14.60 10.66
C ALA A 125 5.82 14.77 10.81
N MET A 126 6.58 14.26 9.85
CA MET A 126 8.04 14.22 9.84
C MET A 126 8.59 15.21 8.81
N ASN A 127 9.60 15.99 9.15
CA ASN A 127 10.21 16.93 8.22
C ASN A 127 11.74 16.91 8.33
N ALA A 128 12.41 16.62 7.22
CA ALA A 128 13.87 16.67 7.09
C ALA A 128 14.32 17.74 6.08
N VAL A 129 13.40 18.48 5.46
CA VAL A 129 13.70 19.39 4.35
C VAL A 129 13.75 20.84 4.84
N ASP A 130 12.73 21.27 5.58
CA ASP A 130 12.57 22.64 6.05
C ASP A 130 11.89 22.69 7.43
N ASN A 131 11.52 23.89 7.88
CA ASN A 131 10.82 24.14 9.16
C ASN A 131 9.28 24.15 9.05
N ALA A 132 8.72 23.83 7.88
CA ALA A 132 7.28 23.88 7.66
C ALA A 132 6.54 22.78 8.43
N LYS A 133 5.29 23.10 8.80
CA LYS A 133 4.30 22.12 9.27
C LYS A 133 3.34 21.79 8.12
N PRO A 134 2.61 20.66 8.19
CA PRO A 134 1.51 20.42 7.28
C PRO A 134 0.52 21.60 7.30
N PRO A 135 -0.08 21.97 6.16
CA PRO A 135 -1.07 23.04 6.11
C PRO A 135 -2.24 22.71 7.05
N PRO A 136 -2.83 23.71 7.74
CA PRO A 136 -3.94 23.48 8.67
C PRO A 136 -5.19 23.00 7.92
N PHE A 137 -5.86 22.01 8.49
CA PHE A 137 -7.15 21.48 8.04
C PHE A 137 -7.82 20.74 9.20
N THR A 138 -9.11 20.45 9.08
CA THR A 138 -9.86 19.66 10.07
C THR A 138 -9.79 18.18 9.69
N TYR A 139 -9.14 17.38 10.54
CA TYR A 139 -9.08 15.93 10.32
C TYR A 139 -10.46 15.31 10.54
N ILE A 140 -10.97 14.53 9.59
CA ILE A 140 -12.21 13.75 9.69
C ILE A 140 -11.97 12.30 9.28
N THR A 141 -12.81 11.38 9.73
CA THR A 141 -12.68 9.93 9.47
C THR A 141 -13.83 9.35 8.67
N SER A 142 -14.81 10.17 8.31
CA SER A 142 -16.01 9.78 7.57
C SER A 142 -16.37 10.90 6.59
N MET A 143 -16.92 10.52 5.44
CA MET A 143 -17.41 11.46 4.43
C MET A 143 -18.44 12.42 5.02
N ILE A 144 -18.38 13.69 4.58
CA ILE A 144 -19.43 14.68 4.84
C ILE A 144 -20.32 14.72 3.60
N TYR A 145 -21.56 14.25 3.74
CA TYR A 145 -22.58 14.37 2.72
C TYR A 145 -23.36 15.68 2.96
N THR A 146 -23.54 16.50 1.94
CA THR A 146 -24.40 17.70 2.02
C THR A 146 -25.87 17.30 2.22
N GLU A 147 -26.61 18.12 2.97
CA GLU A 147 -27.97 17.84 3.48
C GLU A 147 -29.03 17.46 2.42
N CYS A 148 -28.76 17.70 1.14
CA CYS A 148 -29.65 17.34 0.02
C CYS A 148 -29.64 15.83 -0.33
N TYR A 149 -28.88 15.00 0.38
CA TYR A 149 -28.83 13.56 0.14
C TYR A 149 -29.11 12.79 1.43
N ASP A 150 -30.29 12.17 1.51
CA ASP A 150 -30.58 11.09 2.47
C ASP A 150 -30.33 9.76 1.74
N PRO A 151 -29.18 9.10 1.96
CA PRO A 151 -28.86 7.88 1.25
C PRO A 151 -29.85 6.80 1.68
N SER A 152 -30.68 6.32 0.76
CA SER A 152 -31.61 5.24 1.06
C SER A 152 -30.84 4.05 1.64
N MET A 153 -31.18 3.66 2.86
CA MET A 153 -30.47 2.61 3.58
C MET A 153 -30.44 1.32 2.78
N LEU A 154 -29.24 0.75 2.62
CA LEU A 154 -29.05 -0.54 1.97
C LEU A 154 -29.83 -1.65 2.69
N SER A 155 -30.54 -2.49 1.93
CA SER A 155 -31.01 -3.77 2.44
C SER A 155 -29.80 -4.68 2.67
N GLY A 156 -29.51 -4.95 3.94
CA GLY A 156 -28.37 -5.78 4.35
C GLY A 156 -28.64 -7.28 4.19
N CYS A 157 -27.59 -8.09 4.32
CA CYS A 157 -27.76 -9.55 4.38
C CYS A 157 -28.26 -10.01 5.75
N ASN A 158 -29.00 -11.12 5.78
CA ASN A 158 -29.45 -11.79 7.01
C ASN A 158 -28.50 -12.91 7.47
N CYS A 159 -27.24 -12.90 7.02
CA CYS A 159 -26.24 -13.87 7.48
C CYS A 159 -25.99 -13.70 8.98
N ILE A 160 -26.08 -14.79 9.74
CA ILE A 160 -25.84 -14.80 11.19
C ILE A 160 -24.34 -14.96 11.46
N ASP A 161 -23.68 -15.81 10.69
CA ASP A 161 -22.23 -16.02 10.73
C ASP A 161 -21.51 -15.12 9.71
N GLU A 162 -20.28 -15.49 9.38
CA GLU A 162 -19.52 -14.84 8.33
C GLU A 162 -20.16 -15.05 6.94
N CYS A 163 -20.17 -13.99 6.13
CA CYS A 163 -20.60 -14.07 4.73
C CYS A 163 -19.62 -14.95 3.93
N SER A 164 -20.17 -15.99 3.29
CA SER A 164 -19.47 -16.92 2.41
C SER A 164 -19.80 -16.67 0.95
N ASP A 165 -18.99 -17.23 0.06
CA ASP A 165 -19.15 -17.23 -1.40
C ASP A 165 -20.34 -18.11 -1.79
N SER A 166 -21.55 -17.69 -1.42
CA SER A 166 -22.77 -18.43 -1.66
C SER A 166 -23.91 -17.50 -2.05
N LYS A 167 -24.80 -18.01 -2.91
CA LYS A 167 -26.04 -17.33 -3.33
C LYS A 167 -26.99 -16.98 -2.17
N LYS A 168 -26.69 -17.43 -0.94
CA LYS A 168 -27.47 -17.12 0.26
C LYS A 168 -27.18 -15.72 0.80
N CYS A 169 -26.01 -15.14 0.51
CA CYS A 169 -25.65 -13.81 0.97
C CYS A 169 -25.97 -12.76 -0.11
N SER A 170 -26.91 -11.85 0.16
CA SER A 170 -27.26 -10.76 -0.77
C SER A 170 -26.06 -9.87 -1.11
N CYS A 171 -25.12 -9.66 -0.17
CA CYS A 171 -23.90 -8.90 -0.43
C CYS A 171 -22.92 -9.63 -1.36
N ALA A 172 -22.82 -10.97 -1.26
CA ALA A 172 -22.00 -11.76 -2.20
C ALA A 172 -22.61 -11.72 -3.62
N VAL A 173 -23.94 -11.82 -3.72
CA VAL A 173 -24.66 -11.71 -5.01
C VAL A 173 -24.37 -10.36 -5.68
N LYS A 174 -24.35 -9.24 -4.93
CA LYS A 174 -23.99 -7.92 -5.46
C LYS A 174 -22.57 -7.85 -6.03
N ASN A 175 -21.66 -8.70 -5.55
CA ASN A 175 -20.29 -8.82 -6.05
C ASN A 175 -20.11 -9.92 -7.11
N GLY A 176 -21.20 -10.50 -7.63
CA GLY A 176 -21.16 -11.58 -8.62
C GLY A 176 -20.96 -12.97 -8.01
N ASP A 177 -21.64 -13.25 -6.90
CA ASP A 177 -21.60 -14.51 -6.14
C ASP A 177 -20.25 -14.81 -5.45
N GLU A 178 -19.39 -13.80 -5.27
CA GLU A 178 -18.05 -13.91 -4.67
C GLU A 178 -17.85 -12.88 -3.54
N ILE A 179 -17.04 -13.20 -2.54
CA ILE A 179 -16.52 -12.23 -1.56
C ILE A 179 -15.20 -11.66 -2.11
N PRO A 180 -15.09 -10.33 -2.31
CA PRO A 180 -13.93 -9.72 -2.97
C PRO A 180 -12.66 -9.71 -2.10
N PHE A 181 -12.73 -10.14 -0.84
CA PHE A 181 -11.64 -10.11 0.14
C PHE A 181 -11.24 -11.50 0.61
N ASN A 182 -9.93 -11.71 0.79
CA ASN A 182 -9.41 -12.93 1.41
C ASN A 182 -9.49 -12.86 2.96
N ASN A 183 -9.09 -13.94 3.63
CA ASN A 183 -9.13 -14.03 5.09
C ASN A 183 -8.24 -13.00 5.82
N SER A 184 -7.24 -12.43 5.15
CA SER A 184 -6.42 -11.34 5.70
C SER A 184 -7.04 -9.95 5.50
N GLY A 185 -8.18 -9.86 4.80
CA GLY A 185 -8.84 -8.62 4.41
C GLY A 185 -8.24 -7.96 3.17
N ALA A 186 -7.33 -8.63 2.46
CA ALA A 186 -6.79 -8.11 1.22
C ALA A 186 -7.76 -8.38 0.07
N ILE A 187 -7.96 -7.40 -0.80
CA ILE A 187 -8.79 -7.52 -1.99
C ILE A 187 -8.12 -8.47 -3.00
N ILE A 188 -8.89 -9.42 -3.53
CA ILE A 188 -8.41 -10.45 -4.46
C ILE A 188 -8.63 -10.00 -5.90
N LYS A 189 -9.74 -9.31 -6.16
CA LYS A 189 -10.20 -8.92 -7.49
C LYS A 189 -10.72 -7.49 -7.46
N SER A 190 -10.18 -6.65 -8.32
CA SER A 190 -10.72 -5.31 -8.58
C SER A 190 -12.01 -5.44 -9.38
N ASN A 191 -13.06 -4.78 -8.92
CA ASN A 191 -14.34 -4.64 -9.62
C ASN A 191 -14.61 -3.15 -9.84
N PRO A 192 -15.46 -2.74 -10.81
CA PRO A 192 -15.84 -1.33 -10.94
C PRO A 192 -16.40 -0.74 -9.64
N ILE A 193 -17.20 -1.52 -8.91
CA ILE A 193 -17.69 -1.21 -7.56
C ILE A 193 -17.64 -2.49 -6.73
N VAL A 194 -17.14 -2.38 -5.51
CA VAL A 194 -17.15 -3.45 -4.50
C VAL A 194 -18.25 -3.17 -3.48
N TYR A 195 -19.06 -4.17 -3.15
CA TYR A 195 -20.14 -4.04 -2.16
C TYR A 195 -19.75 -4.72 -0.84
N GLU A 196 -19.42 -3.94 0.16
CA GLU A 196 -19.19 -4.44 1.51
C GLU A 196 -20.51 -4.63 2.29
N CYS A 197 -20.45 -5.41 3.36
CA CYS A 197 -21.57 -5.54 4.28
C CYS A 197 -21.74 -4.23 5.07
N GLY A 198 -22.95 -3.68 5.03
CA GLY A 198 -23.32 -2.42 5.65
C GLY A 198 -23.83 -2.49 7.08
N PRO A 199 -24.25 -1.34 7.65
CA PRO A 199 -24.89 -1.24 8.96
C PRO A 199 -26.15 -2.11 9.09
N SER A 200 -26.93 -2.25 8.00
CA SER A 200 -28.15 -3.07 7.97
C SER A 200 -27.89 -4.59 7.94
N CYS A 201 -26.66 -5.05 7.73
CA CYS A 201 -26.33 -6.47 7.67
C CYS A 201 -26.25 -7.09 9.07
N LYS A 202 -26.76 -8.31 9.23
CA LYS A 202 -26.73 -9.06 10.51
C LYS A 202 -25.41 -9.76 10.79
N CYS A 203 -24.50 -9.82 9.81
CA CYS A 203 -23.20 -10.48 9.96
C CYS A 203 -22.28 -9.70 10.92
N PRO A 204 -21.38 -10.39 11.63
CA PRO A 204 -20.56 -9.79 12.69
C PRO A 204 -19.53 -8.79 12.12
N PRO A 205 -18.98 -7.88 12.94
CA PRO A 205 -17.90 -6.96 12.54
C PRO A 205 -16.64 -7.67 12.02
N SER A 206 -16.43 -8.93 12.41
CA SER A 206 -15.33 -9.78 11.94
C SER A 206 -15.51 -10.29 10.51
N CYS A 207 -16.69 -10.14 9.91
CA CYS A 207 -17.00 -10.60 8.56
C CYS A 207 -15.94 -10.15 7.54
N ARG A 208 -15.44 -11.08 6.73
CA ARG A 208 -14.51 -10.83 5.61
C ARG A 208 -14.99 -9.73 4.67
N ASN A 209 -16.30 -9.62 4.44
CA ASN A 209 -16.89 -8.57 3.61
C ASN A 209 -17.09 -7.24 4.34
N ARG A 210 -16.38 -7.01 5.45
CA ARG A 210 -16.26 -5.72 6.16
C ARG A 210 -14.78 -5.36 6.28
N SER A 211 -14.10 -5.11 5.16
CA SER A 211 -12.64 -4.95 5.17
C SER A 211 -12.19 -3.50 5.32
N SER A 212 -12.52 -2.65 4.36
CA SER A 212 -12.09 -1.24 4.31
C SER A 212 -12.74 -0.40 5.42
N GLN A 213 -13.98 -0.69 5.78
CA GLN A 213 -14.71 -0.01 6.87
C GLN A 213 -14.06 -0.17 8.27
N ARG A 214 -13.03 -1.01 8.44
CA ARG A 214 -12.30 -1.15 9.73
C ARG A 214 -11.32 0.01 9.99
N GLY A 215 -11.18 0.93 9.04
CA GLY A 215 -10.29 2.08 9.12
C GLY A 215 -8.81 1.72 8.97
N VAL A 216 -7.95 2.72 9.15
CA VAL A 216 -6.49 2.60 8.96
C VAL A 216 -5.90 1.58 9.94
N ARG A 217 -5.12 0.62 9.41
CA ARG A 217 -4.47 -0.47 10.20
C ARG A 217 -2.95 -0.41 10.21
N TYR A 218 -2.36 0.57 9.54
CA TYR A 218 -0.92 0.74 9.43
C TYR A 218 -0.46 1.98 10.20
N GLN A 219 0.76 1.94 10.73
CA GLN A 219 1.42 3.09 11.31
C GLN A 219 1.92 3.99 10.18
N LEU A 220 1.01 4.82 9.66
CA LEU A 220 1.29 5.82 8.64
C LEU A 220 1.97 7.04 9.25
N GLU A 221 2.79 7.71 8.46
CA GLU A 221 3.36 9.02 8.79
C GLU A 221 3.30 9.93 7.57
N VAL A 222 2.98 11.20 7.84
CA VAL A 222 3.04 12.28 6.86
C VAL A 222 4.47 12.79 6.85
N PHE A 223 5.07 12.99 5.68
CA PHE A 223 6.46 13.45 5.61
C PHE A 223 6.66 14.51 4.53
N LYS A 224 7.55 15.46 4.79
CA LYS A 224 7.92 16.50 3.82
C LYS A 224 8.82 15.88 2.75
N THR A 225 8.39 15.93 1.49
CA THR A 225 9.19 15.52 0.33
C THR A 225 10.04 16.69 -0.17
N GLU A 226 11.06 16.39 -0.99
CA GLU A 226 11.95 17.41 -1.55
C GLU A 226 11.27 18.26 -2.62
N SER A 227 10.28 17.72 -3.34
CA SER A 227 9.73 18.34 -4.57
C SER A 227 8.21 18.32 -4.71
N THR A 228 7.49 17.48 -3.97
CA THR A 228 6.03 17.26 -4.12
C THR A 228 5.23 17.70 -2.89
N GLY A 229 5.82 18.51 -2.01
CA GLY A 229 5.11 18.98 -0.83
C GLY A 229 5.12 17.94 0.29
N TRP A 230 3.94 17.58 0.80
CA TRP A 230 3.76 16.60 1.87
C TRP A 230 3.28 15.28 1.28
N GLY A 231 3.94 14.17 1.61
CA GLY A 231 3.58 12.82 1.19
C GLY A 231 3.20 11.94 2.37
N VAL A 232 2.75 10.71 2.08
CA VAL A 232 2.48 9.68 3.11
C VAL A 232 3.42 8.49 2.89
N ARG A 233 3.90 7.89 3.99
CA ARG A 233 4.59 6.61 3.96
C ARG A 233 4.17 5.75 5.15
N SER A 234 4.43 4.45 5.09
CA SER A 234 4.12 3.52 6.19
C SER A 234 5.38 3.04 6.88
N ARG A 235 5.37 2.97 8.22
CA ARG A 235 6.45 2.33 9.00
C ARG A 235 6.36 0.81 8.95
N ASN A 236 5.22 0.27 8.54
CA ASN A 236 5.02 -1.16 8.36
C ASN A 236 5.23 -1.56 6.90
N PHE A 237 5.44 -2.85 6.68
CA PHE A 237 5.32 -3.42 5.34
C PHE A 237 3.85 -3.59 4.99
N ILE A 238 3.46 -3.20 3.78
CA ILE A 238 2.09 -3.36 3.28
C ILE A 238 2.10 -4.43 2.19
N SER A 239 1.32 -5.49 2.38
CA SER A 239 1.17 -6.55 1.38
C SER A 239 0.26 -6.08 0.25
N SER A 240 0.49 -6.59 -0.97
CA SER A 240 -0.41 -6.36 -2.11
C SER A 240 -1.86 -6.69 -1.77
N GLY A 241 -2.79 -5.86 -2.25
CA GLY A 241 -4.23 -5.96 -1.99
C GLY A 241 -4.68 -5.46 -0.61
N SER A 242 -3.78 -5.01 0.26
CA SER A 242 -4.18 -4.51 1.58
C SER A 242 -4.81 -3.13 1.49
N PHE A 243 -5.90 -2.91 2.23
CA PHE A 243 -6.50 -1.59 2.42
C PHE A 243 -5.54 -0.65 3.17
N VAL A 244 -5.35 0.57 2.67
CA VAL A 244 -4.45 1.56 3.26
C VAL A 244 -5.23 2.66 3.99
N CYS A 245 -6.05 3.41 3.26
CA CYS A 245 -6.93 4.45 3.78
C CYS A 245 -8.03 4.77 2.76
N GLU A 246 -9.08 5.44 3.21
CA GLU A 246 -10.08 6.08 2.35
C GLU A 246 -9.59 7.46 1.92
N TYR A 247 -10.06 8.00 0.79
CA TYR A 247 -9.94 9.43 0.48
C TYR A 247 -11.19 10.14 0.99
N VAL A 248 -11.07 10.80 2.16
CA VAL A 248 -12.21 11.41 2.85
C VAL A 248 -12.20 12.92 2.69
N GLY A 249 -13.38 13.49 2.46
CA GLY A 249 -13.62 14.93 2.42
C GLY A 249 -15.11 15.29 2.43
N GLU A 250 -15.41 16.50 2.01
CA GLU A 250 -16.78 16.94 1.71
C GLU A 250 -17.17 16.46 0.31
N LEU A 251 -18.29 15.72 0.20
CA LEU A 251 -18.82 15.34 -1.09
C LEU A 251 -19.66 16.50 -1.65
N ILE A 252 -19.19 17.10 -2.74
CA ILE A 252 -19.83 18.24 -3.39
C ILE A 252 -20.11 17.93 -4.86
N ARG A 253 -21.04 18.67 -5.46
CA ARG A 253 -21.26 18.60 -6.92
C ARG A 253 -20.08 19.22 -7.65
N GLU A 254 -19.75 18.71 -8.84
CA GLU A 254 -18.65 19.24 -9.64
C GLU A 254 -18.82 20.75 -9.97
N LYS A 255 -20.06 21.21 -10.15
CA LYS A 255 -20.36 22.64 -10.33
C LYS A 255 -19.92 23.48 -9.13
N GLU A 256 -20.21 23.02 -7.92
CA GLU A 256 -19.78 23.70 -6.69
C GLU A 256 -18.26 23.66 -6.54
N ALA A 257 -17.62 22.54 -6.91
CA ALA A 257 -16.17 22.40 -6.89
C ALA A 257 -15.49 23.46 -7.79
N LYS A 258 -16.01 23.68 -8.99
CA LYS A 258 -15.53 24.73 -9.93
C LYS A 258 -15.74 26.15 -9.41
N GLU A 259 -16.79 26.39 -8.62
CA GLU A 259 -17.08 27.68 -8.00
C GLU A 259 -16.14 27.98 -6.82
N ARG A 260 -15.65 26.95 -6.11
CA ARG A 260 -14.68 27.06 -5.00
C ARG A 260 -13.27 27.39 -5.53
N THR A 261 -13.04 28.64 -5.92
CA THR A 261 -11.75 29.08 -6.50
C THR A 261 -10.56 28.85 -5.56
N GLY A 262 -9.47 28.25 -6.07
CA GLY A 262 -8.18 28.14 -5.38
C GLY A 262 -8.06 26.95 -4.42
N ARG A 263 -8.87 25.90 -4.60
CA ARG A 263 -8.84 24.67 -3.78
C ARG A 263 -8.58 23.39 -4.59
N ASP A 264 -8.16 23.55 -5.83
CA ASP A 264 -8.04 22.49 -6.82
C ASP A 264 -7.03 21.39 -6.42
N GLU A 265 -6.11 21.69 -5.49
CA GLU A 265 -5.05 20.77 -5.05
C GLU A 265 -5.55 19.55 -4.26
N TYR A 266 -6.74 19.61 -3.67
CA TYR A 266 -7.26 18.56 -2.77
C TYR A 266 -8.61 17.98 -3.24
N LEU A 267 -8.92 18.15 -4.53
CA LEU A 267 -10.12 17.61 -5.15
C LEU A 267 -9.86 16.18 -5.67
N TYR A 268 -10.84 15.30 -5.48
CA TYR A 268 -10.85 13.98 -6.08
C TYR A 268 -12.15 13.75 -6.83
N ASP A 269 -12.06 13.59 -8.15
CA ASP A 269 -13.23 13.36 -8.99
C ASP A 269 -13.67 11.90 -8.92
N VAL A 270 -14.92 11.71 -8.49
CA VAL A 270 -15.54 10.39 -8.26
C VAL A 270 -16.02 9.76 -9.57
N GLY A 271 -16.17 10.57 -10.63
CA GLY A 271 -16.77 10.18 -11.90
C GLY A 271 -16.08 9.01 -12.61
N ASN A 272 -16.89 8.14 -13.22
CA ASN A 272 -16.43 7.29 -14.32
C ASN A 272 -16.33 8.19 -15.55
N GLY A 273 -15.16 8.29 -16.18
CA GLY A 273 -14.85 9.21 -17.29
C GLY A 273 -15.62 9.00 -18.60
N CYS A 274 -16.94 8.81 -18.57
CA CYS A 274 -17.78 8.60 -19.75
C CYS A 274 -19.26 9.01 -19.63
N ASP A 275 -19.72 9.65 -18.55
CA ASP A 275 -21.05 10.27 -18.52
C ASP A 275 -20.94 11.70 -17.98
N ASP A 276 -20.86 12.65 -18.91
CA ASP A 276 -20.87 14.11 -18.70
C ASP A 276 -22.29 14.55 -18.32
N THR A 277 -22.81 13.97 -17.24
CA THR A 277 -24.11 14.33 -16.66
C THR A 277 -23.86 15.40 -15.60
N GLU A 278 -24.72 16.40 -15.51
CA GLU A 278 -24.68 17.50 -14.50
C GLU A 278 -24.75 17.03 -13.01
N ASP A 279 -24.62 15.72 -12.77
CA ASP A 279 -24.80 14.99 -11.52
C ASP A 279 -23.51 14.28 -11.06
N SER A 280 -22.34 14.67 -11.58
CA SER A 280 -21.03 14.21 -11.10
C SER A 280 -20.69 14.80 -9.73
N PHE A 281 -19.92 14.02 -8.95
CA PHE A 281 -19.47 14.39 -7.61
C PHE A 281 -17.95 14.46 -7.53
N THR A 282 -17.50 15.36 -6.66
CA THR A 282 -16.09 15.57 -6.32
C THR A 282 -15.97 15.55 -4.79
N ILE A 283 -14.90 14.93 -4.29
CA ILE A 283 -14.55 14.95 -2.87
C ILE A 283 -13.57 16.11 -2.65
N ASP A 284 -13.99 17.14 -1.91
CA ASP A 284 -13.15 18.26 -1.50
C ASP A 284 -12.52 17.99 -0.13
N ALA A 285 -11.20 17.75 -0.12
CA ALA A 285 -10.43 17.53 1.09
C ALA A 285 -9.62 18.76 1.54
N ALA A 286 -9.93 19.96 1.04
CA ALA A 286 -9.16 21.17 1.35
C ALA A 286 -9.34 21.63 2.80
N GLN A 287 -10.58 21.68 3.30
CA GLN A 287 -10.89 22.10 4.67
C GLN A 287 -11.10 20.93 5.63
N TYR A 288 -11.82 19.91 5.19
CA TYR A 288 -12.11 18.71 5.95
C TYR A 288 -11.58 17.51 5.18
N GLY A 289 -10.68 16.73 5.77
CA GLY A 289 -10.24 15.50 5.13
C GLY A 289 -9.49 14.58 6.07
N ASN A 290 -8.99 13.46 5.56
CA ASN A 290 -8.16 12.54 6.32
C ASN A 290 -6.72 12.50 5.76
N VAL A 291 -5.95 11.47 6.12
CA VAL A 291 -4.58 11.27 5.61
C VAL A 291 -4.50 11.12 4.08
N GLY A 292 -5.59 10.70 3.42
CA GLY A 292 -5.68 10.49 1.97
C GLY A 292 -5.31 11.73 1.14
N ARG A 293 -5.62 12.94 1.64
CA ARG A 293 -5.29 14.21 0.98
C ARG A 293 -3.79 14.48 0.79
N PHE A 294 -2.92 13.73 1.49
CA PHE A 294 -1.47 13.85 1.39
C PHE A 294 -0.85 12.76 0.47
N ILE A 295 -1.66 11.90 -0.14
CA ILE A 295 -1.17 10.87 -1.06
C ILE A 295 -0.83 11.54 -2.38
N ASN A 296 0.45 11.54 -2.75
CA ASN A 296 0.95 12.17 -3.97
C ASN A 296 0.69 11.33 -5.22
N HIS A 297 0.71 12.01 -6.37
CA HIS A 297 0.69 11.38 -7.68
C HIS A 297 1.99 10.63 -8.01
N SER A 298 1.89 9.53 -8.73
CA SER A 298 3.01 8.88 -9.44
C SER A 298 2.55 8.20 -10.72
N CYS A 299 3.33 8.31 -11.80
CA CYS A 299 3.11 7.53 -13.04
C CYS A 299 3.45 6.04 -12.88
N SER A 300 4.06 5.64 -11.77
CA SER A 300 4.25 4.22 -11.42
C SER A 300 3.79 3.99 -9.97
N PRO A 301 2.47 4.14 -9.72
CA PRO A 301 1.94 4.19 -8.38
C PRO A 301 2.12 2.84 -7.68
N ASN A 302 2.01 2.87 -6.36
CA ASN A 302 1.94 1.67 -5.54
C ASN A 302 0.60 1.48 -4.83
N LEU A 303 -0.29 2.46 -4.96
CA LEU A 303 -1.69 2.38 -4.59
C LEU A 303 -2.59 2.48 -5.84
N TYR A 304 -3.82 2.01 -5.70
CA TYR A 304 -4.90 2.27 -6.64
C TYR A 304 -6.20 2.55 -5.86
N ALA A 305 -7.10 3.31 -6.47
CA ALA A 305 -8.41 3.60 -5.93
C ALA A 305 -9.42 2.50 -6.32
N GLN A 306 -10.29 2.15 -5.38
CA GLN A 306 -11.37 1.19 -5.55
C GLN A 306 -12.65 1.82 -5.00
N ASN A 307 -13.68 1.91 -5.85
CA ASN A 307 -15.01 2.34 -5.43
C ASN A 307 -15.63 1.26 -4.54
N VAL A 308 -16.07 1.63 -3.34
CA VAL A 308 -16.71 0.74 -2.37
C VAL A 308 -18.04 1.33 -1.89
N LEU A 309 -19.06 0.49 -1.78
CA LEU A 309 -20.35 0.84 -1.17
C LEU A 309 -20.61 -0.05 0.03
N TYR A 310 -21.00 0.53 1.17
CA TYR A 310 -21.40 -0.24 2.35
C TYR A 310 -22.54 0.40 3.15
N ASP A 311 -22.64 1.71 3.22
CA ASP A 311 -23.67 2.43 3.99
C ASP A 311 -24.89 2.81 3.13
N HIS A 312 -24.71 3.01 1.82
CA HIS A 312 -25.78 3.28 0.86
C HIS A 312 -25.59 2.60 -0.51
N ASP A 313 -26.63 2.61 -1.37
CA ASP A 313 -26.60 1.97 -2.70
C ASP A 313 -26.43 2.97 -3.87
N GLU A 314 -26.27 4.27 -3.58
CA GLU A 314 -26.03 5.30 -4.60
C GLU A 314 -24.63 5.16 -5.22
N LYS A 315 -24.60 4.64 -6.45
CA LYS A 315 -23.36 4.32 -7.19
C LYS A 315 -22.60 5.54 -7.68
N ARG A 316 -23.21 6.73 -7.67
CA ARG A 316 -22.56 8.00 -7.99
C ARG A 316 -21.72 8.56 -6.84
N MET A 317 -21.93 8.05 -5.63
CA MET A 317 -21.26 8.54 -4.42
C MET A 317 -20.47 7.44 -3.69
N PRO A 318 -19.70 6.56 -4.36
CA PRO A 318 -18.95 5.51 -3.69
C PRO A 318 -17.89 6.09 -2.76
N HIS A 319 -17.53 5.32 -1.74
CA HIS A 319 -16.31 5.56 -0.99
C HIS A 319 -15.09 5.24 -1.86
N ILE A 320 -14.12 6.16 -1.87
CA ILE A 320 -12.87 5.99 -2.60
C ILE A 320 -11.82 5.35 -1.68
N MET A 321 -11.68 4.03 -1.77
CA MET A 321 -10.78 3.27 -0.91
C MET A 321 -9.44 3.02 -1.62
N LEU A 322 -8.32 3.38 -0.99
CA LEU A 322 -6.99 3.16 -1.51
C LEU A 322 -6.42 1.81 -1.06
N PHE A 323 -6.08 0.97 -2.03
CA PHE A 323 -5.49 -0.36 -1.81
C PHE A 323 -4.07 -0.44 -2.38
N ALA A 324 -3.24 -1.29 -1.77
CA ALA A 324 -1.88 -1.54 -2.26
C ALA A 324 -1.89 -2.33 -3.58
N ALA A 325 -1.39 -1.74 -4.66
CA ALA A 325 -1.24 -2.41 -5.97
C ALA A 325 -0.12 -3.46 -5.98
N LYS A 326 0.83 -3.35 -5.05
CA LYS A 326 2.00 -4.23 -4.92
C LYS A 326 2.46 -4.29 -3.46
N ASN A 327 3.41 -5.18 -3.19
CA ASN A 327 4.09 -5.21 -1.90
C ASN A 327 4.91 -3.93 -1.69
N ILE A 328 4.66 -3.20 -0.62
CA ILE A 328 5.29 -1.91 -0.30
C ILE A 328 6.20 -2.05 0.91
N PRO A 329 7.53 -1.85 0.75
CA PRO A 329 8.46 -1.82 1.87
C PRO A 329 8.18 -0.65 2.84
N PRO A 330 8.55 -0.79 4.12
CA PRO A 330 8.53 0.33 5.06
C PRO A 330 9.26 1.55 4.53
N LEU A 331 8.75 2.73 4.86
CA LEU A 331 9.26 4.06 4.51
C LEU A 331 9.29 4.38 3.00
N ARG A 332 8.73 3.51 2.16
CA ARG A 332 8.45 3.86 0.77
C ARG A 332 7.23 4.78 0.73
N GLU A 333 7.35 5.88 0.00
CA GLU A 333 6.24 6.80 -0.26
C GLU A 333 5.06 6.06 -0.91
N LEU A 334 3.87 6.37 -0.42
CA LEU A 334 2.59 5.89 -0.92
C LEU A 334 2.08 6.89 -1.96
N THR A 335 1.77 6.38 -3.15
CA THR A 335 1.40 7.20 -4.31
C THR A 335 0.30 6.50 -5.10
N CYS A 336 -0.64 7.27 -5.62
CA CYS A 336 -1.66 6.82 -6.56
C CYS A 336 -1.49 7.54 -7.91
N ASP A 337 -2.16 7.06 -8.94
CA ASP A 337 -2.28 7.81 -10.19
C ASP A 337 -3.54 8.69 -10.10
N TYR A 338 -3.40 9.98 -10.40
CA TYR A 338 -4.50 10.95 -10.34
C TYR A 338 -5.33 10.88 -11.62
N ASN A 339 -4.77 10.36 -12.71
CA ASN A 339 -5.39 10.36 -14.03
C ASN A 339 -6.20 9.09 -14.33
N MET A 340 -6.26 8.12 -13.41
CA MET A 340 -6.97 6.85 -13.65
C MET A 340 -8.47 7.00 -13.88
N ASN A 341 -9.08 8.11 -13.43
CA ASN A 341 -10.50 8.41 -13.63
C ASN A 341 -10.76 9.31 -14.87
N HIS A 342 -9.72 9.92 -15.46
CA HIS A 342 -9.82 10.88 -16.57
C HIS A 342 -9.33 10.28 -17.88
N VAL A 343 -10.04 9.29 -18.42
CA VAL A 343 -9.82 8.85 -19.82
C VAL A 343 -10.67 9.73 -20.75
N CYS A 344 -10.41 11.04 -20.74
CA CYS A 344 -11.06 11.99 -21.65
C CYS A 344 -9.97 12.74 -22.42
N ASN A 345 -9.90 12.54 -23.74
CA ASN A 345 -9.15 13.43 -24.63
C ASN A 345 -9.89 14.77 -24.71
N VAL A 346 -9.59 15.71 -23.81
CA VAL A 346 -10.06 17.09 -23.96
C VAL A 346 -8.85 17.98 -24.20
N SER A 347 -8.68 18.32 -25.47
CA SER A 347 -7.72 19.30 -25.95
C SER A 347 -8.27 20.69 -25.72
N ASP A 348 -8.31 21.19 -24.47
CA ASP A 348 -8.56 22.61 -24.20
C ASP A 348 -7.93 23.04 -22.85
N GLY A 349 -6.89 23.88 -22.93
CA GLY A 349 -6.59 24.90 -21.90
C GLY A 349 -6.09 24.49 -20.50
N ILE A 350 -5.74 23.23 -20.21
CA ILE A 350 -5.31 22.81 -18.87
C ILE A 350 -3.95 23.47 -18.50
N LYS A 351 -3.87 24.04 -17.29
CA LYS A 351 -2.61 24.46 -16.66
C LYS A 351 -1.74 23.22 -16.47
N MET A 352 -0.82 23.01 -17.39
CA MET A 352 0.05 21.84 -17.43
C MET A 352 0.97 21.83 -16.19
N GLN A 353 0.72 20.90 -15.26
CA GLN A 353 1.56 20.74 -14.07
C GLN A 353 2.55 19.59 -14.29
N ASN A 354 3.85 19.87 -14.13
CA ASN A 354 4.90 18.88 -14.42
C ASN A 354 4.88 17.76 -13.37
N CYS A 355 4.90 16.50 -13.83
CA CYS A 355 5.00 15.35 -12.95
C CYS A 355 6.43 15.20 -12.41
N CYS A 356 6.60 15.34 -11.09
CA CYS A 356 7.88 15.21 -10.41
C CYS A 356 8.09 13.82 -9.78
N SER A 357 7.38 12.79 -10.25
CA SER A 357 7.42 11.43 -9.68
C SER A 357 8.77 10.72 -9.81
N GLY A 358 9.63 11.19 -10.73
CA GLY A 358 10.93 10.57 -11.02
C GLY A 358 10.85 9.14 -11.58
N SER A 359 9.66 8.70 -12.03
CA SER A 359 9.46 7.37 -12.60
C SER A 359 10.19 7.23 -13.96
N PRO A 360 10.89 6.11 -14.23
CA PRO A 360 11.56 5.87 -15.51
C PRO A 360 10.64 5.91 -16.74
N GLY A 361 9.33 5.73 -16.55
CA GLY A 361 8.29 5.82 -17.59
C GLY A 361 7.34 7.02 -17.40
N CYS A 362 7.79 8.07 -16.72
CA CYS A 362 6.98 9.27 -16.48
C CYS A 362 6.64 9.97 -17.81
N THR A 363 5.37 10.32 -17.99
CA THR A 363 4.89 11.14 -19.13
C THR A 363 5.25 12.62 -18.98
N GLY A 364 5.84 13.01 -17.85
CA GLY A 364 6.21 14.39 -17.53
C GLY A 364 5.04 15.28 -17.10
N ARG A 365 3.81 14.78 -17.08
CA ARG A 365 2.58 15.57 -16.83
C ARG A 365 1.75 14.97 -15.71
N MET A 366 1.28 15.82 -14.80
CA MET A 366 0.44 15.47 -13.64
C MET A 366 -1.05 15.70 -13.96
N LEU A 367 -1.35 16.82 -14.62
CA LEU A 367 -2.65 17.28 -15.12
C LEU A 367 -2.45 17.96 -16.48
#